data_AF-A0A8W8LYR2-F1
#
_entry.id   AF-A0A8W8LYR2-F1
#
_cell.length_a   1.000
_cell.length_b   1.000
_cell.length_c   1.000
_cell.angle_alpha   90.00
_cell.angle_beta   90.00
_cell.angle_gamma   90.00
#
_symmetry.space_group_name_H-M   'P 1'
#
loop_
_entity.id
_entity.type
_entity.pdbx_description
1 polymer ?
#
loop_
_entity_poly.entity_id
_entity_poly.type
_entity_poly.pdbx_seq_one_letter_code
_entity_poly.pdbx_strand_id
1 'polypeptide(L)'
;MVFRAFADKTCGNNRYNDGGVCKECPAGYFGINCTKMCPPLYYGIMCLQKCDCSPCHYVHGCMSTPSITGEILSTLRKLKKDSSN
;
A
#
# COMPACT_ATOMS: atom_id res chain seq x y z
N MET A 1 -22.58 10.42 -32.68
CA MET A 1 -21.18 10.55 -32.22
C MET A 1 -21.15 11.32 -30.90
N VAL A 2 -20.74 10.69 -29.79
CA VAL A 2 -20.35 11.44 -28.59
C VAL A 2 -18.86 11.77 -28.75
N PHE A 3 -18.60 12.83 -29.50
CA PHE A 3 -17.29 13.46 -29.55
C PHE A 3 -17.03 14.05 -28.17
N ARG A 4 -16.18 13.42 -27.35
CA ARG A 4 -15.15 14.04 -26.49
C ARG A 4 -14.19 12.97 -25.99
N ALA A 5 -13.39 12.44 -26.92
CA ALA A 5 -12.05 11.96 -26.58
C ALA A 5 -11.16 13.19 -26.36
N PHE A 6 -11.45 13.97 -25.31
CA PHE A 6 -10.37 14.68 -24.67
C PHE A 6 -9.52 13.56 -24.08
N ALA A 7 -8.35 13.33 -24.65
CA ALA A 7 -7.24 12.73 -23.91
C ALA A 7 -6.97 13.69 -22.75
N ASP A 8 -7.80 13.59 -21.74
CA ASP A 8 -7.77 14.39 -20.54
C ASP A 8 -6.40 14.14 -19.92
N LYS A 9 -5.54 15.16 -19.90
CA LYS A 9 -4.21 15.12 -19.26
C LYS A 9 -4.28 14.84 -17.75
N THR A 10 -5.47 14.52 -17.27
CA THR A 10 -5.84 14.25 -15.91
C THR A 10 -5.87 12.74 -15.76
N CYS A 11 -4.98 12.26 -14.90
CA CYS A 11 -4.93 10.86 -14.57
C CYS A 11 -6.24 10.48 -13.87
N GLY A 12 -6.83 9.35 -14.27
CA GLY A 12 -8.09 8.88 -13.70
C GLY A 12 -8.03 8.69 -12.17
N ASN A 13 -9.14 8.25 -11.57
CA ASN A 13 -9.19 8.04 -10.13
C ASN A 13 -8.07 7.12 -9.62
N ASN A 14 -7.49 7.47 -8.47
CA ASN A 14 -6.39 6.76 -7.83
C ASN A 14 -5.07 6.78 -8.62
N ARG A 15 -4.85 7.82 -9.43
CA ARG A 15 -3.61 8.03 -10.18
C ARG A 15 -3.15 9.49 -10.08
N TYR A 16 -1.86 9.71 -10.23
CA TYR A 16 -1.23 11.03 -10.27
C TYR A 16 -0.36 11.19 -11.52
N ASN A 17 -0.18 12.44 -11.95
CA ASN A 17 0.68 12.77 -13.08
C ASN A 17 2.13 12.91 -12.59
N ASP A 18 3.00 12.02 -13.08
CA ASP A 18 4.44 12.04 -12.86
C ASP A 18 5.12 12.33 -14.20
N GLY A 19 5.43 13.60 -14.46
CA GLY A 19 6.15 14.00 -15.68
C GLY A 19 5.42 13.68 -16.99
N GLY A 20 4.08 13.70 -16.99
CA GLY A 20 3.27 13.33 -18.15
C GLY A 20 2.85 11.86 -18.21
N VAL A 21 3.26 11.04 -17.23
CA VAL A 21 2.85 9.64 -17.11
C VAL A 21 1.91 9.46 -15.91
N CYS A 22 0.81 8.73 -16.11
CA CYS A 22 -0.13 8.45 -15.02
C CYS A 22 0.30 7.26 -14.18
N LYS A 23 0.82 7.54 -13.00
CA LYS A 23 1.21 6.55 -12.00
C LYS A 23 0.08 6.29 -11.02
N GLU A 24 -0.03 5.05 -10.57
CA GLU A 24 -0.95 4.64 -9.51
C GLU A 24 -0.54 5.23 -8.16
N CYS A 25 -1.52 5.52 -7.30
CA CYS A 25 -1.25 6.07 -5.99
C CYS A 25 -0.48 5.09 -5.09
N PRO A 26 0.48 5.61 -4.29
CA PRO A 26 1.16 4.78 -3.30
C PRO A 26 0.17 4.30 -2.23
N ALA A 27 0.52 3.20 -1.57
CA ALA A 27 -0.29 2.64 -0.48
C ALA A 27 -0.54 3.70 0.62
N GLY A 28 -1.79 3.79 1.08
CA GLY A 28 -2.22 4.78 2.05
C GLY A 28 -2.79 6.07 1.45
N TYR A 29 -2.72 6.24 0.13
CA TYR A 29 -3.29 7.39 -0.58
C TYR A 29 -4.24 6.97 -1.70
N PHE A 30 -5.26 7.80 -1.95
CA PHE A 30 -6.26 7.59 -2.98
C PHE A 30 -6.80 8.90 -3.57
N GLY A 31 -7.67 8.76 -4.58
CA GLY A 31 -8.29 9.88 -5.28
C GLY A 31 -7.46 10.42 -6.45
N ILE A 32 -7.94 11.50 -7.06
CA ILE A 32 -7.25 12.17 -8.18
C ILE A 32 -5.99 12.84 -7.62
N ASN A 33 -4.84 12.59 -8.24
CA ASN A 33 -3.52 13.03 -7.77
C ASN A 33 -3.15 12.56 -6.35
N CYS A 34 -3.75 11.46 -5.87
CA CYS A 34 -3.40 10.87 -4.56
C CYS A 34 -3.53 11.85 -3.38
N THR A 35 -4.47 12.79 -3.49
CA THR A 35 -4.67 13.88 -2.52
C THR A 35 -5.42 13.45 -1.26
N LYS A 36 -6.03 12.27 -1.26
CA LYS A 36 -6.78 11.73 -0.11
C LYS A 36 -5.97 10.66 0.59
N MET A 37 -5.91 10.73 1.91
CA MET A 37 -5.31 9.71 2.78
C MET A 37 -6.36 8.69 3.19
N CYS A 38 -5.97 7.42 3.34
CA CYS A 38 -6.89 6.38 3.78
C CYS A 38 -7.60 6.71 5.10
N PRO A 39 -8.91 6.40 5.20
CA PRO A 39 -9.66 6.58 6.44
C PRO A 39 -9.12 5.69 7.56
N PRO A 40 -9.40 6.03 8.83
CA PRO A 40 -9.02 5.20 9.97
C PRO A 40 -9.60 3.79 9.80
N LEU A 41 -8.83 2.79 10.25
CA LEU A 41 -9.09 1.36 10.05
C LEU A 41 -8.90 0.83 8.62
N TYR A 42 -8.42 1.64 7.67
CA TYR A 42 -8.12 1.18 6.32
C TYR A 42 -6.69 1.55 5.90
N TYR A 43 -6.09 0.69 5.07
CA TYR A 43 -4.71 0.85 4.60
C TYR A 43 -4.47 0.16 3.25
N GLY A 44 -3.25 0.29 2.73
CA GLY A 44 -2.82 -0.37 1.49
C GLY A 44 -3.19 0.41 0.22
N ILE A 45 -3.08 -0.24 -0.94
CA ILE A 45 -3.47 0.34 -2.23
C ILE A 45 -4.98 0.58 -2.23
N MET A 46 -5.40 1.80 -2.58
CA MET A 46 -6.82 2.21 -2.61
C MET A 46 -7.57 2.03 -1.28
N CYS A 47 -6.88 1.87 -0.15
CA CYS A 47 -7.51 1.61 1.15
C CYS A 47 -8.36 0.33 1.16
N LEU A 48 -8.03 -0.66 0.32
CA LEU A 48 -8.77 -1.92 0.24
C LEU A 48 -8.52 -2.85 1.43
N GLN A 49 -7.44 -2.62 2.18
CA GLN A 49 -7.11 -3.44 3.35
C GLN A 49 -7.74 -2.82 4.59
N LYS A 50 -8.35 -3.66 5.44
CA LYS A 50 -8.94 -3.24 6.71
C LYS A 50 -8.00 -3.63 7.86
N CYS A 51 -7.73 -2.70 8.75
CA CYS A 51 -7.01 -2.94 9.99
C CYS A 51 -7.91 -3.62 11.03
N ASP A 52 -7.29 -4.51 11.81
CA ASP A 52 -7.90 -5.14 12.99
C ASP A 52 -7.40 -4.52 14.31
N CYS A 53 -6.61 -3.45 14.24
CA CYS A 53 -6.00 -2.79 15.40
C CYS A 53 -6.29 -1.29 15.41
N SER A 54 -6.14 -0.69 16.60
CA SER A 54 -6.14 0.75 16.80
C SER A 54 -5.00 1.11 17.77
N PRO A 55 -4.04 1.98 17.39
CA PRO A 55 -4.00 2.80 16.18
C PRO A 55 -3.57 2.03 14.91
N CYS A 56 -4.22 2.35 13.78
CA CYS A 56 -3.92 1.79 12.45
C CYS A 56 -3.16 2.82 11.60
N HIS A 57 -2.06 2.40 11.00
CA HIS A 57 -1.27 3.19 10.06
C HIS A 57 -1.85 3.07 8.65
N TYR A 58 -2.24 4.18 8.04
CA TYR A 58 -2.76 4.25 6.67
C TYR A 58 -1.88 3.57 5.58
N VAL A 59 -0.55 3.53 5.74
CA VAL A 59 0.36 2.84 4.79
C VAL A 59 0.57 1.37 5.14
N HIS A 60 0.87 1.09 6.41
CA HIS A 60 1.38 -0.21 6.87
C HIS A 60 0.31 -1.07 7.54
N GLY A 61 -0.86 -0.49 7.78
CA GLY A 61 -1.91 -1.07 8.58
C GLY A 61 -1.53 -1.15 10.04
N CYS A 62 -1.65 -2.33 10.61
CA CYS A 62 -1.21 -2.57 11.97
C CYS A 62 0.31 -2.61 12.02
N MET A 63 0.90 -1.68 12.80
CA MET A 63 2.27 -1.81 13.30
C MET A 63 2.32 -3.00 14.25
N SER A 64 2.23 -4.20 13.68
CA SER A 64 2.68 -5.41 14.35
C SER A 64 4.15 -5.17 14.51
N THR A 65 4.56 -4.77 15.71
CA THR A 65 5.97 -4.58 16.03
C THR A 65 6.70 -5.79 15.44
N PRO A 66 7.75 -5.60 14.61
CA PRO A 66 8.68 -6.68 14.42
C PRO A 66 9.31 -6.86 15.79
N SER A 67 8.68 -7.65 16.65
CA SER A 67 9.25 -8.10 17.91
C SER A 67 10.35 -9.07 17.52
N ILE A 68 11.40 -8.64 16.83
CA ILE A 68 12.66 -9.38 16.66
C ILE A 68 12.49 -10.77 15.98
N THR A 69 11.30 -11.11 15.47
CA THR A 69 10.89 -12.49 15.14
C THR A 69 10.50 -12.66 13.66
N GLY A 70 10.43 -11.60 12.86
CA GLY A 70 10.11 -11.71 11.42
C GLY A 70 11.33 -12.05 10.56
N GLU A 71 12.38 -11.23 10.64
CA GLU A 71 13.58 -11.41 9.82
C GLU A 71 14.63 -12.31 10.49
N ILE A 72 14.82 -12.18 11.81
CA ILE A 72 15.75 -13.05 12.55
C ILE A 72 15.19 -14.48 12.63
N LEU A 73 13.87 -14.70 12.81
CA LEU A 73 13.32 -16.07 12.82
C LEU A 73 13.27 -16.72 11.43
N SER A 74 13.18 -15.94 10.35
CA SER A 74 13.30 -16.47 8.98
C SER A 74 14.73 -16.95 8.69
N THR A 75 15.72 -16.29 9.31
CA THR A 75 17.14 -16.65 9.24
C THR A 75 17.47 -17.79 10.22
N LEU A 76 16.94 -17.79 11.45
CA LEU A 76 17.10 -18.86 12.44
C LEU A 76 16.36 -20.15 12.04
N ARG A 77 15.19 -20.07 11.38
CA ARG A 77 14.51 -21.27 10.83
C ARG A 77 15.31 -21.95 9.73
N LYS A 78 16.18 -21.22 9.02
CA LYS A 78 17.15 -21.80 8.07
C LYS A 78 18.33 -22.47 8.79
N LEU A 79 18.76 -21.95 9.94
CA LEU A 79 19.83 -22.58 10.74
C LEU A 79 19.37 -23.81 11.55
N LYS A 80 18.06 -23.97 11.80
CA LYS A 80 17.54 -25.14 12.53
C LYS A 80 17.20 -26.35 11.62
N LYS A 81 17.39 -26.24 10.30
CA LYS A 81 17.00 -27.31 9.35
C LYS A 81 18.15 -28.23 8.91
N ASP A 82 19.39 -27.99 9.36
CA ASP A 82 20.58 -28.75 8.92
C ASP A 82 21.42 -29.36 10.06
N SER A 83 20.82 -29.70 11.21
CA SER A 83 21.53 -30.52 12.20
C SER A 83 20.58 -31.39 13.03
N SER A 84 19.87 -32.27 12.33
CA SER A 84 19.37 -33.52 12.89
C SER A 84 19.94 -34.66 12.05
N ASN A 85 21.23 -34.89 12.20
CA ASN A 85 21.85 -36.22 12.12
C ASN A 85 22.81 -36.36 13.29
#